data_AF-A0A1G2T3G8-F1
#
_entry.id   AF-A0A1G2T3G8-F1
#
_cell.length_a   1.000
_cell.length_b   1.000
_cell.length_c   1.000
_cell.angle_alpha   90.00
_cell.angle_beta   90.00
_cell.angle_gamma   90.00
#
_symmetry.space_group_name_H-M   'P 1'
#
loop_
_entity.id
_entity.type
_entity.pdbx_description
1 polymer ?
#
loop_
_entity_poly.entity_id
_entity_poly.type
_entity_poly.pdbx_seq_one_letter_code
_entity_poly.pdbx_strand_id
1 'polypeptide(L)'
;MQFHNLKRKTPNKKSRQVGRGGTRGKTAGRGTKGQNARAGRKKRPEIRDVIKRVPKLRGRGKSSLKSFRQKLNGATLKEYLSRKKLNV
;
A
#
# COMPACT_ATOMS: atom_id res chain seq x y z
N MET A 1 -22.82 -18.31 -27.68
CA MET A 1 -23.36 -17.60 -26.50
C MET A 1 -23.76 -16.19 -26.90
N GLN A 2 -24.95 -15.73 -26.53
CA GLN A 2 -25.41 -14.36 -26.83
C GLN A 2 -25.01 -13.38 -25.72
N PHE A 3 -24.64 -12.15 -26.07
CA PHE A 3 -24.15 -11.15 -25.10
C PHE A 3 -25.16 -10.83 -23.98
N HIS A 4 -26.46 -10.81 -24.29
CA HIS A 4 -27.52 -10.55 -23.30
C HIS A 4 -27.69 -11.66 -22.25
N ASN A 5 -27.08 -12.84 -22.47
CA ASN A 5 -27.14 -13.98 -21.55
C ASN A 5 -25.96 -14.03 -20.57
N LEU A 6 -24.98 -13.12 -20.72
CA LEU A 6 -23.80 -13.08 -19.85
C LEU A 6 -24.17 -12.52 -18.47
N LYS A 7 -24.29 -13.41 -17.48
CA LYS A 7 -24.44 -13.04 -16.06
C LYS A 7 -23.13 -13.30 -15.31
N ARG A 8 -22.75 -12.38 -14.42
CA ARG A 8 -21.52 -12.51 -13.63
C ARG A 8 -21.75 -13.46 -12.46
N LYS A 9 -20.84 -14.43 -12.26
CA LYS A 9 -20.85 -15.34 -11.11
C LYS A 9 -20.62 -14.61 -9.79
N THR A 10 -19.75 -13.59 -9.80
CA THR A 10 -19.46 -12.75 -8.62
C THR A 10 -19.97 -11.32 -8.85
N PRO A 11 -20.81 -10.77 -7.95
CA PRO A 11 -21.33 -9.43 -8.08
C PRO A 11 -20.25 -8.38 -7.76
N ASN A 12 -20.32 -7.23 -8.46
CA ASN A 12 -19.45 -6.09 -8.12
C ASN A 12 -19.93 -5.41 -6.84
N LYS A 13 -18.97 -5.00 -6.00
CA LYS A 13 -19.26 -4.15 -4.86
C LYS A 13 -19.60 -2.73 -5.33
N LYS A 14 -20.77 -2.24 -4.96
CA LYS A 14 -21.16 -0.84 -5.24
C LYS A 14 -20.46 0.10 -4.26
N SER A 15 -20.03 1.27 -4.76
CA SER A 15 -19.49 2.32 -3.89
C SER A 15 -20.62 2.92 -3.04
N ARG A 16 -20.28 3.34 -1.82
CA ARG A 16 -21.24 3.95 -0.91
C ARG A 16 -21.31 5.45 -1.17
N GLN A 17 -22.47 5.94 -1.60
CA GLN A 17 -22.71 7.38 -1.72
C GLN A 17 -22.84 8.00 -0.31
N VAL A 18 -22.21 9.15 -0.11
CA VAL A 18 -22.19 9.87 1.17
C VAL A 18 -22.85 11.23 0.97
N GLY A 19 -23.60 11.72 1.96
CA GLY A 19 -24.36 12.98 1.81
C GLY A 19 -25.63 12.84 0.98
N ARG A 20 -26.25 11.65 0.97
CA ARG A 20 -27.52 11.35 0.31
C ARG A 20 -28.43 10.60 1.29
N GLY A 21 -29.12 11.33 2.17
CA GLY A 21 -30.04 10.75 3.16
C GLY A 21 -29.42 9.76 4.15
N GLY A 22 -30.23 9.25 5.10
CA GLY A 22 -29.85 8.16 6.01
C GLY A 22 -28.68 8.44 6.95
N THR A 23 -27.98 7.37 7.36
CA THR A 23 -26.96 7.37 8.44
C THR A 23 -25.79 8.34 8.24
N ARG A 24 -25.47 8.72 6.99
CA ARG A 24 -24.38 9.67 6.68
C ARG A 24 -24.84 10.80 5.77
N GLY A 25 -26.12 11.18 5.86
CA GLY A 25 -26.69 12.30 5.12
C GLY A 25 -26.23 13.66 5.65
N LYS A 26 -26.36 13.91 6.96
CA LYS A 26 -26.14 15.23 7.58
C LYS A 26 -24.66 15.61 7.72
N THR A 27 -23.83 14.71 8.27
CA THR A 27 -22.42 15.00 8.59
C THR A 27 -21.43 14.19 7.75
N ALA A 28 -21.90 13.48 6.72
CA ALA A 28 -21.07 12.59 5.90
C ALA A 28 -20.31 11.51 6.72
N GLY A 29 -20.73 11.23 7.96
CA GLY A 29 -20.03 10.34 8.89
C GLY A 29 -18.92 11.00 9.73
N ARG A 30 -18.83 12.34 9.74
CA ARG A 30 -17.83 13.07 10.55
C ARG A 30 -18.27 13.35 11.99
N GLY A 31 -19.53 13.11 12.32
CA GLY A 31 -20.08 13.25 13.68
C GLY A 31 -20.32 14.69 14.15
N THR A 32 -19.45 15.65 13.81
CA THR A 32 -19.51 17.03 14.32
C THR A 32 -19.35 18.09 13.22
N LYS A 33 -19.53 19.38 13.57
CA LYS A 33 -19.27 20.55 12.71
C LYS A 33 -17.96 21.28 13.07
N GLY A 34 -17.06 20.62 13.81
CA GLY A 34 -15.81 21.19 14.29
C GLY A 34 -14.71 21.28 13.23
N GLN A 35 -13.49 21.65 13.65
CA GLN A 35 -12.32 21.81 12.78
C GLN A 35 -12.04 20.56 11.92
N ASN A 36 -12.25 19.36 12.47
CA ASN A 36 -12.05 18.09 11.75
C ASN A 36 -13.08 17.83 10.63
N ALA A 37 -14.19 18.58 10.61
CA ALA A 37 -15.25 18.41 9.64
C ALA A 37 -15.14 19.33 8.42
N ARG A 38 -14.27 20.35 8.47
CA ARG A 38 -14.12 21.37 7.43
C ARG A 38 -13.14 20.90 6.34
N ALA A 39 -13.38 21.36 5.11
CA ALA A 39 -12.47 21.11 3.99
C ALA A 39 -11.23 22.01 4.08
N GLY A 40 -10.18 21.69 3.31
CA GLY A 40 -9.03 22.58 3.11
C GLY A 40 -7.92 22.53 4.17
N ARG A 41 -8.19 22.11 5.42
CA ARG A 41 -7.14 22.04 6.45
C ARG A 41 -7.11 20.67 7.15
N LYS A 42 -6.13 19.84 6.79
CA LYS A 42 -5.82 18.62 7.54
C LYS A 42 -4.88 18.97 8.69
N LYS A 43 -5.21 18.54 9.91
CA LYS A 43 -4.33 18.70 11.07
C LYS A 43 -3.02 17.96 10.81
N ARG A 44 -1.90 18.56 11.24
CA ARG A 44 -0.58 17.92 11.18
C ARG A 44 -0.61 16.67 12.08
N PRO A 45 -0.27 15.48 11.55
CA PRO A 45 -0.20 14.28 12.38
C PRO A 45 0.96 14.37 13.38
N GLU A 46 0.71 13.97 14.62
CA GLU A 46 1.69 13.98 15.73
C GLU A 46 2.93 13.14 15.42
N ILE A 47 2.78 12.08 14.63
CA ILE A 47 3.91 11.25 14.18
C ILE A 47 5.00 12.05 13.48
N ARG A 48 4.68 13.19 12.85
CA ARG A 48 5.70 14.03 12.21
C ARG A 48 6.68 14.63 13.22
N ASP A 49 6.24 14.87 14.45
CA ASP A 49 7.10 15.45 15.49
C ASP A 49 7.94 14.35 16.15
N VAL A 50 7.37 13.15 16.28
CA VAL A 50 8.11 11.93 16.64
C VAL A 50 9.22 11.64 15.61
N ILE A 51 8.90 11.64 14.31
CA ILE A 51 9.86 11.39 13.23
C ILE A 51 10.98 12.43 13.22
N LYS A 52 10.67 13.71 13.49
CA LYS A 52 11.66 14.78 13.54
C LYS A 52 12.63 14.65 14.71
N ARG A 53 12.21 14.04 15.82
CA ARG A 53 13.05 13.81 17.00
C ARG A 53 14.06 12.68 16.77
N VAL A 54 13.71 11.69 15.95
CA VAL A 54 14.55 10.52 15.70
C VAL A 54 15.63 10.85 14.65
N PRO A 55 16.91 10.50 14.88
CA PRO A 55 17.95 10.68 13.88
C PRO A 55 17.67 9.82 12.64
N LYS A 56 18.08 10.32 11.47
CA LYS A 56 17.96 9.54 10.22
C LYS A 56 18.84 8.29 10.31
N LEU A 57 18.34 7.17 9.80
CA LEU A 57 19.12 5.94 9.69
C LEU A 57 20.32 6.15 8.75
N ARG A 58 21.51 5.73 9.19
CA ARG A 58 22.73 5.76 8.36
C ARG A 58 22.52 4.86 7.13
N GLY A 59 22.90 5.34 5.94
CA GLY A 59 22.71 4.62 4.68
C GLY A 59 21.29 4.58 4.12
N ARG A 60 20.32 5.28 4.73
CA ARG A 60 18.95 5.38 4.18
C ARG A 60 18.98 6.02 2.79
N GLY A 61 18.44 5.31 1.79
CA GLY A 61 18.41 5.76 0.39
C GLY A 61 19.63 5.39 -0.44
N LYS A 62 20.61 4.66 0.13
CA LYS A 62 21.72 4.05 -0.60
C LYS A 62 21.52 2.53 -0.66
N SER A 63 21.81 1.89 -1.81
CA SER A 63 21.67 0.43 -2.02
C SER A 63 20.28 -0.14 -1.65
N SER A 64 19.20 0.56 -2.03
CA SER A 64 17.82 0.12 -1.74
C SER A 64 17.36 -1.04 -2.62
N LEU A 65 17.97 -1.22 -3.80
CA LEU A 65 17.65 -2.28 -4.74
C LEU A 65 18.33 -3.60 -4.31
N LYS A 66 17.82 -4.21 -3.24
CA LYS A 66 18.23 -5.55 -2.82
C LYS A 66 17.38 -6.60 -3.54
N SER A 67 18.04 -7.65 -4.06
CA SER A 67 17.33 -8.79 -4.64
C SER A 67 16.50 -9.50 -3.57
N PHE A 68 15.29 -9.91 -3.93
CA PHE A 68 14.44 -10.76 -3.09
C PHE A 68 14.96 -12.19 -3.00
N ARG A 69 15.82 -12.62 -3.95
CA ARG A 69 16.37 -13.98 -3.96
C ARG A 69 17.32 -14.15 -2.79
N GLN A 70 17.15 -15.24 -2.06
CA GLN A 70 18.10 -15.65 -1.03
C GLN A 70 19.47 -15.90 -1.67
N LYS A 71 20.54 -15.46 -1.01
CA LYS A 71 21.91 -15.71 -1.46
C LYS A 71 22.25 -17.18 -1.24
N LEU A 72 22.78 -17.83 -2.26
CA LEU A 72 23.38 -19.16 -2.14
C LEU A 72 24.70 -19.05 -1.36
N ASN A 73 25.02 -20.02 -0.51
CA ASN A 73 26.22 -20.00 0.35
C ASN A 73 26.97 -21.33 0.26
N GLY A 74 28.30 -21.29 0.46
CA GLY A 74 29.13 -22.48 0.59
C GLY A 74 29.12 -23.39 -0.65
N ALA A 75 28.87 -24.68 -0.44
CA ALA A 75 28.93 -25.71 -1.49
C ALA A 75 27.89 -25.50 -2.60
N THR A 76 26.67 -25.05 -2.27
CA THR A 76 25.59 -24.84 -3.24
C THR A 76 25.91 -23.69 -4.20
N LEU A 77 26.61 -22.65 -3.73
CA LEU A 77 27.10 -21.57 -4.58
C LEU A 77 28.20 -22.07 -5.52
N LYS A 78 29.11 -22.92 -5.04
CA LYS A 78 30.20 -23.50 -5.86
C LYS A 78 29.63 -24.37 -7.00
N GLU A 79 28.65 -25.21 -6.68
CA GLU A 79 27.94 -26.05 -7.65
C GLU A 79 27.18 -25.21 -8.68
N TYR A 80 26.41 -24.21 -8.23
CA TYR A 80 25.67 -23.31 -9.11
C TYR A 80 26.59 -22.56 -10.08
N LEU A 81 27.72 -22.02 -9.59
CA LEU A 81 28.70 -21.34 -10.42
C LEU A 81 29.37 -22.29 -11.42
N SER A 82 29.71 -23.52 -11.00
CA SER A 82 30.28 -24.54 -11.88
C SER A 82 29.31 -24.90 -13.02
N ARG A 83 28.04 -25.14 -12.70
CA ARG A 83 26.99 -25.40 -13.70
C ARG A 83 26.77 -24.22 -14.63
N LYS A 84 26.78 -22.99 -14.10
CA LYS A 84 26.65 -21.78 -14.91
C LYS A 84 27.82 -21.59 -15.87
N LYS A 85 29.04 -21.93 -15.46
CA LYS A 85 30.25 -21.83 -16.29
C LYS A 85 30.26 -22.83 -17.45
N LEU A 86 29.64 -24.00 -17.25
CA LEU A 86 29.53 -25.06 -18.27
C LEU A 86 28.38 -24.83 -19.27
N ASN A 87 27.44 -23.95 -18.96
CA ASN A 87 26.28 -23.59 -19.79
C ASN A 87 26.49 -22.28 -20.58
N VAL A 88 27.75 -21.88 -20.78
CA VAL A 88 28.19 -20.91 -21.78
C VAL A 88 28.91 -21.68 -22.87
#